data_AF-A0A5D2DPJ8-F1
#
_entry.id   AF-A0A5D2DPJ8-F1
#
_cell.length_a   1.000
_cell.length_b   1.000
_cell.length_c   1.000
_cell.angle_alpha   90.00
_cell.angle_beta   90.00
_cell.angle_gamma   90.00
#
_symmetry.space_group_name_H-M   'P 1'
#
loop_
_entity.id
_entity.type
_entity.pdbx_description
1 polymer ?
#
loop_
_entity_poly.entity_id
_entity_poly.type
_entity_poly.pdbx_seq_one_letter_code
_entity_poly.pdbx_strand_id
1 'polypeptide(L)'
;DSFWWGADGSDNRKLHWASWDKLCVPKKGGGMGFHNLRYFNLALLGKQAWCLLSNPNSLSSHYFKAKYFPHCSFLEASESSNPSYVWRSICAERGLVNRGS
;
A
#
# COMPACT_ATOMS: atom_id res chain seq x y z
N ASP A 1 4.59 16.29 16.38
CA ASP A 1 3.79 15.10 16.03
C ASP A 1 2.32 15.44 15.88
N SER A 2 1.80 15.32 14.66
CA SER A 2 0.42 15.62 14.29
C SER A 2 -0.43 14.35 14.36
N PHE A 3 -1.48 14.35 15.16
CA PHE A 3 -2.45 13.26 15.25
C PHE A 3 -3.39 13.29 14.03
N TRP A 4 -3.85 12.13 13.56
CA TRP A 4 -4.66 12.03 12.32
C TRP A 4 -6.12 12.45 12.46
N TRP A 5 -6.62 12.73 13.67
CA TRP A 5 -8.00 13.19 13.89
C TRP A 5 -8.11 14.65 14.33
N GLY A 6 -7.04 15.45 14.28
CA GLY A 6 -7.11 16.89 14.50
C GLY A 6 -7.51 17.32 15.92
N ALA A 7 -6.64 18.08 16.57
CA ALA A 7 -7.02 18.86 17.74
C ALA A 7 -6.79 20.32 17.39
N ASP A 8 -7.84 20.99 16.91
CA ASP A 8 -8.00 22.42 17.10
C ASP A 8 -9.40 22.65 17.67
N GLY A 9 -9.49 23.41 18.75
CA GLY A 9 -10.75 23.74 19.43
C GLY A 9 -11.06 22.93 20.69
N SER A 10 -10.63 23.49 21.83
CA SER A 10 -11.37 23.67 23.10
C SER A 10 -12.42 22.64 23.57
N ASP A 11 -12.20 21.33 23.44
CA ASP A 11 -13.02 20.33 24.15
C ASP A 11 -12.17 19.21 24.75
N ASN A 12 -12.00 19.24 26.08
CA ASN A 12 -11.00 18.52 26.88
C ASN A 12 -11.45 17.11 27.33
N ARG A 13 -12.28 16.41 26.54
CA ARG A 13 -12.59 14.99 26.73
C ARG A 13 -12.34 14.19 25.45
N LYS A 14 -11.10 14.21 24.97
CA LYS A 14 -10.70 13.34 23.85
C LYS A 14 -9.98 12.12 24.38
N LEU A 15 -10.40 10.95 23.90
CA LEU A 15 -9.75 9.68 24.18
C LEU A 15 -8.29 9.77 23.70
N HIS A 16 -7.32 9.75 24.62
CA HIS A 16 -5.90 9.74 24.28
C HIS A 16 -5.51 8.33 23.85
N TRP A 17 -5.70 8.02 22.56
CA TRP A 17 -5.28 6.75 22.00
C TRP A 17 -3.75 6.64 22.03
N ALA A 18 -3.25 5.46 22.40
CA ALA A 18 -1.82 5.15 22.37
C ALA A 18 -1.27 5.21 20.94
N SER A 19 0.06 5.33 20.81
CA SER A 19 0.73 5.36 19.50
C SER A 19 0.35 4.17 18.62
N TRP A 20 0.34 4.34 17.30
CA TRP A 20 -0.06 3.29 16.36
C TRP A 20 0.73 1.99 16.56
N ASP A 21 2.03 2.10 16.87
CA ASP A 21 2.88 0.94 17.19
C ASP A 21 2.39 0.17 18.42
N LYS A 22 1.90 0.87 19.45
CA LYS A 22 1.28 0.23 20.64
C LYS A 22 -0.07 -0.40 20.30
N LEU A 23 -0.84 0.20 19.40
CA LEU A 23 -2.11 -0.37 18.94
C LEU A 23 -1.90 -1.65 18.12
N CYS A 24 -0.78 -1.74 17.41
CA CYS A 24 -0.43 -2.92 16.61
C CYS A 24 0.08 -4.11 17.43
N VAL A 25 0.40 -3.93 18.71
CA VAL A 25 0.81 -5.03 19.58
C VAL A 25 -0.34 -6.04 19.69
N PRO A 26 -0.09 -7.36 19.55
CA PRO A 26 -1.13 -8.38 19.68
C PRO A 26 -1.88 -8.29 21.00
N LYS A 27 -3.16 -8.68 21.01
CA LYS A 27 -3.98 -8.69 22.25
C LYS A 27 -3.35 -9.50 23.38
N LYS A 28 -2.69 -10.62 23.06
CA LYS A 28 -1.94 -11.45 24.02
C LYS A 28 -0.77 -10.70 24.69
N GLY A 29 -0.23 -9.68 24.03
CA GLY A 29 0.85 -8.83 24.53
C GLY A 29 0.38 -7.48 25.09
N GLY A 30 -0.93 -7.32 25.36
CA GLY A 30 -1.48 -6.10 25.97
C GLY A 30 -1.77 -4.95 25.00
N GLY A 31 -1.72 -5.18 23.68
CA GLY A 31 -2.14 -4.21 22.66
C GLY A 31 -3.55 -4.47 22.12
N MET A 32 -3.92 -3.77 21.03
CA MET A 32 -5.25 -3.94 20.41
C MET A 32 -5.27 -4.96 19.27
N GLY A 33 -4.09 -5.41 18.82
CA GLY A 33 -3.95 -6.36 17.71
C GLY A 33 -4.26 -5.76 16.35
N PHE A 34 -4.07 -4.46 16.17
CA PHE A 34 -4.23 -3.83 14.86
C PHE A 34 -3.10 -4.23 13.92
N HIS A 35 -3.38 -4.23 12.62
CA HIS A 35 -2.33 -4.44 11.63
C HIS A 35 -1.53 -3.14 11.48
N ASN A 36 -0.22 -3.29 11.38
CA ASN A 36 0.63 -2.18 11.00
C ASN A 36 0.28 -1.77 9.56
N LEU A 37 -0.28 -0.56 9.39
CA LEU A 37 -0.80 -0.08 8.11
C LEU A 37 0.27 0.00 7.03
N ARG A 38 1.52 0.29 7.41
CA ARG A 38 2.64 0.32 6.46
C ARG A 38 2.86 -1.07 5.87
N TYR A 39 3.03 -2.09 6.71
CA TYR A 39 3.22 -3.47 6.23
C TYR A 39 2.00 -4.00 5.49
N PHE A 40 0.80 -3.68 5.96
CA PHE A 40 -0.44 -4.07 5.29
C PHE A 40 -0.55 -3.45 3.89
N ASN A 41 -0.24 -2.16 3.75
CA ASN A 41 -0.24 -1.49 2.44
C ASN A 41 0.83 -2.06 1.50
N LEU A 42 2.05 -2.32 2.00
CA LEU A 42 3.09 -2.99 1.21
C LEU A 42 2.62 -4.36 0.69
N ALA A 43 1.99 -5.18 1.56
CA ALA A 43 1.43 -6.47 1.16
C ALA A 43 0.32 -6.32 0.10
N LEU A 44 -0.55 -5.31 0.22
CA LEU A 44 -1.57 -5.02 -0.77
C LEU A 44 -0.97 -4.59 -2.12
N LEU A 45 0.03 -3.72 -2.11
CA LEU A 45 0.74 -3.29 -3.32
C LEU A 45 1.44 -4.46 -4.00
N GLY A 46 2.13 -5.32 -3.23
CA GLY A 46 2.72 -6.55 -3.74
C GLY A 46 1.68 -7.50 -4.35
N LYS A 47 0.52 -7.65 -3.70
CA LYS A 47 -0.61 -8.43 -4.26
C LYS A 47 -1.10 -7.84 -5.58
N GLN A 48 -1.20 -6.52 -5.70
CA GLN A 48 -1.59 -5.88 -6.96
C GLN A 48 -0.54 -6.11 -8.05
N ALA A 49 0.75 -5.95 -7.75
CA ALA A 49 1.84 -6.25 -8.67
C ALA A 49 1.80 -7.72 -9.14
N TRP A 50 1.55 -8.66 -8.22
CA TRP A 50 1.37 -10.07 -8.55
C TRP A 50 0.14 -10.33 -9.43
N CYS A 51 -0.98 -9.66 -9.17
CA CYS A 51 -2.18 -9.77 -10.01
C CYS A 51 -1.93 -9.27 -11.44
N LEU A 52 -1.13 -8.20 -11.63
CA LEU A 52 -0.75 -7.73 -12.97
C LEU A 52 0.05 -8.78 -13.76
N LEU A 53 0.81 -9.63 -13.07
CA LEU A 53 1.57 -10.73 -13.67
C LEU A 53 0.71 -11.97 -13.90
N SER A 54 -0.06 -12.38 -12.89
CA SER A 54 -0.77 -13.67 -12.87
C SER A 54 -2.15 -13.64 -13.50
N ASN A 55 -2.80 -12.46 -13.57
CA ASN A 55 -4.15 -12.31 -14.09
C ASN A 55 -4.23 -11.16 -15.11
N PRO A 56 -3.62 -11.30 -16.30
CA PRO A 56 -3.56 -10.25 -17.31
C PRO A 56 -4.94 -9.87 -17.87
N ASN A 57 -5.93 -10.75 -17.76
CA ASN A 57 -7.29 -10.55 -18.28
C ASN A 57 -8.21 -9.81 -17.30
N SER A 58 -7.75 -9.49 -16.09
CA SER A 58 -8.51 -8.68 -15.15
C SER A 58 -8.66 -7.24 -15.65
N LEU A 59 -9.78 -6.59 -15.33
CA LEU A 59 -10.06 -5.20 -15.71
C LEU A 59 -8.94 -4.25 -15.25
N SER A 60 -8.43 -4.44 -14.02
CA SER A 60 -7.32 -3.67 -13.49
C SER A 60 -6.06 -3.85 -14.34
N SER A 61 -5.73 -5.09 -14.69
CA SER A 61 -4.54 -5.38 -15.52
C SER A 61 -4.67 -4.79 -16.92
N HIS A 62 -5.84 -4.86 -17.54
CA HIS A 62 -6.12 -4.17 -18.80
C HIS A 62 -5.95 -2.65 -18.70
N TYR A 63 -6.50 -2.03 -17.65
CA TYR A 63 -6.36 -0.59 -17.42
C TYR A 63 -4.89 -0.18 -17.25
N PHE A 64 -4.15 -0.87 -16.37
CA PHE A 64 -2.75 -0.56 -16.10
C PHE A 64 -1.87 -0.81 -17.33
N LYS A 65 -2.13 -1.89 -18.08
CA LYS A 65 -1.43 -2.19 -19.33
C LYS A 65 -1.65 -1.09 -20.36
N ALA A 66 -2.90 -0.75 -20.64
CA ALA A 66 -3.23 0.28 -21.62
C ALA A 66 -2.62 1.65 -21.27
N LYS A 67 -2.54 1.98 -19.98
CA LYS A 67 -2.05 3.27 -19.51
C LYS A 67 -0.53 3.37 -19.39
N TYR A 68 0.14 2.33 -18.91
CA TYR A 68 1.54 2.42 -18.47
C TYR A 68 2.50 1.49 -19.21
N PHE A 69 2.02 0.39 -19.78
CA PHE A 69 2.87 -0.57 -20.51
C PHE A 69 2.13 -1.22 -21.69
N PRO A 70 1.64 -0.44 -22.66
CA PRO A 70 0.77 -0.95 -23.73
C PRO A 70 1.49 -1.93 -24.66
N HIS A 71 2.79 -1.77 -24.82
CA HIS A 71 3.62 -2.51 -25.79
C HIS A 71 4.64 -3.44 -25.15
N CYS A 72 4.66 -3.57 -23.81
CA CYS A 72 5.60 -4.43 -23.11
C CYS A 72 4.92 -5.18 -21.94
N SER A 73 5.69 -5.99 -21.22
CA SER A 73 5.22 -6.64 -19.99
C SER A 73 5.34 -5.70 -18.77
N PHE A 74 4.65 -6.04 -17.69
CA PHE A 74 4.77 -5.30 -16.41
C PHE A 74 6.21 -5.24 -15.89
N LEU A 75 7.01 -6.29 -16.13
CA LEU A 75 8.41 -6.35 -15.69
C LEU A 75 9.31 -5.39 -16.46
N GLU A 76 8.99 -5.14 -17.73
CA GLU A 76 9.74 -4.27 -18.64
C GLU A 76 9.23 -2.82 -18.63
N ALA A 77 8.13 -2.55 -17.93
CA ALA A 77 7.52 -1.23 -17.90
C ALA A 77 8.51 -0.18 -17.36
N SER A 78 8.78 0.86 -18.16
CA SER A 78 9.53 2.04 -17.73
C SER A 78 8.67 2.90 -16.80
N GLU A 79 9.30 3.58 -15.85
CA GLU A 79 8.64 4.68 -15.18
C GLU A 79 8.32 5.77 -16.20
N SER A 80 7.05 6.14 -16.33
CA SER A 80 6.64 7.26 -17.18
C SER A 80 7.07 8.57 -16.51
N SER A 81 7.17 9.67 -17.28
CA SER A 81 7.62 10.97 -16.73
C SER A 81 6.68 11.55 -15.67
N ASN A 82 5.40 11.15 -15.65
CA ASN A 82 4.43 11.59 -14.65
C ASN A 82 3.48 10.43 -14.26
N PRO A 83 3.96 9.46 -13.47
CA PRO A 83 3.17 8.31 -13.09
C PRO A 83 2.19 8.66 -11.98
N SER A 84 1.02 8.02 -11.95
CA SER A 84 0.15 8.15 -10.79
C SER A 84 0.83 7.61 -9.53
N TYR A 85 0.45 8.13 -8.38
CA TYR A 85 0.98 7.65 -7.09
C TYR A 85 0.83 6.14 -6.90
N VAL A 86 -0.33 5.60 -7.31
CA VAL A 86 -0.61 4.17 -7.30
C VAL A 86 0.36 3.40 -8.19
N TRP A 87 0.61 3.88 -9.42
CA TRP A 87 1.54 3.21 -10.34
C TRP A 87 2.96 3.20 -9.79
N ARG A 88 3.45 4.34 -9.29
CA ARG A 88 4.77 4.43 -8.65
C ARG A 88 4.89 3.46 -7.48
N SER A 89 3.85 3.35 -6.66
CA SER A 89 3.83 2.44 -5.51
C SER A 89 3.86 0.96 -5.94
N ILE A 90 3.13 0.60 -6.99
CA ILE A 90 3.13 -0.76 -7.56
C ILE A 90 4.49 -1.10 -8.20
N CYS A 91 5.10 -0.16 -8.93
CA CYS A 91 6.43 -0.33 -9.51
C CYS A 91 7.52 -0.50 -8.45
N ALA A 92 7.42 0.20 -7.31
CA ALA A 92 8.35 0.04 -6.20
C ALA A 92 8.33 -1.40 -5.64
N GLU A 93 7.14 -2.02 -5.55
CA GLU A 93 6.98 -3.40 -5.07
C GLU A 93 7.33 -4.47 -6.12
N ARG A 94 7.49 -4.10 -7.40
CA ARG A 94 7.87 -5.01 -8.49
C ARG A 94 9.16 -5.78 -8.18
N GLY A 95 10.14 -5.10 -7.57
CA GLY A 95 11.43 -5.69 -7.21
C GLY A 95 11.34 -6.70 -6.05
N LEU A 96 10.27 -6.67 -5.25
CA LEU A 96 10.04 -7.64 -4.18
C LEU A 96 9.35 -8.89 -4.71
N VAL A 97 8.37 -8.73 -5.62
CA VAL A 97 7.69 -9.84 -6.29
C VAL A 97 8.67 -10.70 -7.10
N ASN A 98 9.62 -10.06 -7.82
CA ASN A 98 10.61 -10.79 -8.62
C ASN A 98 11.61 -11.62 -7.79
N ARG A 99 11.77 -11.34 -6.49
CA ARG A 99 12.68 -12.09 -5.60
C ARG A 99 11.99 -13.22 -4.83
N GLY A 100 10.65 -13.18 -4.74
CA GLY A 100 9.84 -14.16 -4.02
C GLY A 100 9.14 -15.18 -4.92
N SER A 101 9.43 -15.17 -6.22
CA SER A 101 8.95 -16.16 -7.21
C SER A 101 9.94 -17.31 -7.38
#